data_AF-A0A2H5Y5K0-F1
#
_entry.id   AF-A0A2H5Y5K0-F1
#
_cell.length_a   1.000
_cell.length_b   1.000
_cell.length_c   1.000
_cell.angle_alpha   90.00
_cell.angle_beta   90.00
_cell.angle_gamma   90.00
#
_symmetry.space_group_name_H-M   'P 1'
#
loop_
_entity.id
_entity.type
_entity.pdbx_description
1 polymer ?
#
loop_
_entity_poly.entity_id
_entity_poly.type
_entity_poly.pdbx_seq_one_letter_code
_entity_poly.pdbx_strand_id
1 'polypeptide(L)'
;MKGYVYALEDLPEDLQSIRIHLGEPLVHWVADGAELRIRIGIPADRKDRGAVFGPRGELRWWPEGHQRRALLLTDQPAENLRPVGGDWTIEPEEVELQNLEEPRVKPNFEVYPHGSKKGHLKVHIYYRNGVPVFISPRQLK
;
A
#
# COMPACT_ATOMS: atom_id res chain seq x y z
N MET A 1 -0.88 2.00 18.52
CA MET A 1 0.08 3.15 18.45
C MET A 1 -0.51 4.25 17.58
N LYS A 2 0.04 5.48 17.55
CA LYS A 2 -0.50 6.57 16.71
C LYS A 2 -0.20 6.30 15.22
N GLY A 3 -1.17 6.58 14.35
CA GLY A 3 -1.00 6.56 12.90
C GLY A 3 -1.26 7.92 12.28
N TYR A 4 -0.84 8.08 11.03
CA TYR A 4 -1.08 9.29 10.27
C TYR A 4 -1.60 8.95 8.87
N VAL A 5 -2.61 9.70 8.43
CA VAL A 5 -3.22 9.55 7.11
C VAL A 5 -3.31 10.94 6.49
N TYR A 6 -2.79 11.08 5.28
CA TYR A 6 -2.79 12.34 4.53
C TYR A 6 -3.50 12.16 3.20
N ALA A 7 -4.33 13.14 2.83
CA ALA A 7 -4.95 13.19 1.52
C ALA A 7 -4.05 13.96 0.56
N LEU A 8 -3.82 13.40 -0.63
CA LEU A 8 -3.17 14.10 -1.72
C LEU A 8 -4.22 14.46 -2.77
N GLU A 9 -4.17 15.69 -3.25
CA GLU A 9 -5.09 16.19 -4.27
C GLU A 9 -4.88 15.51 -5.62
N ASP A 10 -3.63 15.13 -5.92
CA ASP A 10 -3.26 14.27 -7.03
C ASP A 10 -2.11 13.34 -6.63
N LEU A 11 -1.90 12.26 -7.39
CA LEU A 11 -0.76 11.38 -7.24
C LEU A 11 0.51 12.11 -7.71
N PRO A 12 1.54 12.26 -6.86
CA PRO A 12 2.74 12.97 -7.27
C PRO A 12 3.40 12.33 -8.49
N GLU A 13 3.74 13.16 -9.48
CA GLU A 13 4.44 12.70 -10.69
C GLU A 13 5.75 12.02 -10.31
N ASP A 14 6.46 12.59 -9.33
CA ASP A 14 7.68 12.03 -8.75
C ASP A 14 7.43 11.36 -7.39
N LEU A 15 7.37 10.03 -7.42
CA LEU A 15 7.25 9.21 -6.21
C LEU A 15 8.56 9.11 -5.42
N GLN A 16 9.70 9.61 -5.92
CA GLN A 16 10.94 9.68 -5.14
C GLN A 16 10.78 10.58 -3.92
N SER A 17 9.99 11.65 -4.03
CA SER A 17 9.66 12.52 -2.89
C SER A 17 8.92 11.78 -1.77
N ILE A 18 8.08 10.80 -2.11
CA ILE A 18 7.29 10.03 -1.14
C ILE A 18 8.08 8.89 -0.52
N ARG A 19 9.12 8.39 -1.20
CA ARG A 19 10.00 7.31 -0.75
C ARG A 19 10.56 7.52 0.65
N ILE A 20 10.85 8.77 1.03
CA ILE A 20 11.32 9.13 2.38
C ILE A 20 10.32 8.74 3.48
N HIS A 21 9.02 8.81 3.17
CA HIS A 21 7.93 8.48 4.09
C HIS A 21 7.61 6.97 4.12
N LEU A 22 7.97 6.23 3.06
CA LEU A 22 7.69 4.80 2.96
C LEU A 22 8.83 3.92 3.49
N GLY A 23 10.08 4.39 3.35
CA GLY A 23 11.27 3.59 3.64
C GLY A 23 11.53 2.51 2.58
N GLU A 24 12.62 1.76 2.76
CA GLU A 24 13.07 0.70 1.83
C GLU A 24 13.14 -0.66 2.53
N PRO A 25 12.99 -1.79 1.81
CA PRO A 25 12.74 -1.90 0.37
C PRO A 25 11.30 -1.54 -0.03
N LEU A 26 11.13 -0.94 -1.21
CA LEU A 26 9.81 -0.65 -1.78
C LEU A 26 9.23 -1.85 -2.54
N VAL A 27 7.93 -2.06 -2.38
CA VAL A 27 7.11 -2.98 -3.18
C VAL A 27 5.87 -2.23 -3.62
N HIS A 28 5.37 -2.53 -4.80
CA HIS A 28 4.09 -2.02 -5.26
C HIS A 28 3.16 -3.13 -5.73
N TRP A 29 1.87 -2.82 -5.69
CA TRP A 29 0.87 -3.53 -6.46
C TRP A 29 0.07 -2.55 -7.31
N VAL A 30 -0.31 -2.98 -8.51
CA VAL A 30 -1.22 -2.26 -9.40
C VAL A 30 -2.25 -3.26 -9.86
N ALA A 31 -3.52 -2.88 -9.81
CA ALA A 31 -4.61 -3.70 -10.27
C ALA A 31 -5.43 -2.95 -11.31
N ASP A 32 -5.48 -3.49 -12.52
CA ASP A 32 -6.51 -3.13 -13.49
C ASP A 32 -7.66 -4.15 -13.39
N GLY A 33 -8.77 -3.92 -14.08
CA GLY A 33 -9.94 -4.81 -13.99
C GLY A 33 -9.68 -6.26 -14.43
N ALA A 34 -8.52 -6.55 -15.03
CA ALA A 34 -8.15 -7.86 -15.53
C ALA A 34 -6.95 -8.49 -14.79
N GLU A 35 -6.04 -7.67 -14.25
CA GLU A 35 -4.74 -8.13 -13.78
C GLU A 35 -4.34 -7.50 -12.42
N LEU A 36 -3.82 -8.32 -11.49
CA LEU A 36 -3.09 -7.86 -10.31
C LEU A 36 -1.58 -8.06 -10.51
N ARG A 37 -0.83 -6.97 -10.57
CA ARG A 37 0.64 -6.99 -10.70
C ARG A 37 1.28 -6.59 -9.38
N ILE A 38 2.18 -7.41 -8.84
CA ILE A 38 2.95 -7.09 -7.62
C ILE A 38 4.45 -7.17 -7.96
N ARG A 39 5.21 -6.10 -7.74
CA ARG A 39 6.65 -6.04 -8.07
C ARG A 39 7.44 -5.21 -7.06
N ILE A 40 8.76 -5.42 -7.05
CA ILE A 40 9.71 -4.60 -6.28
C ILE A 40 9.86 -3.22 -6.95
N GLY A 41 10.00 -2.18 -6.13
CA GLY A 41 10.25 -0.80 -6.56
C GLY A 41 8.96 0.00 -6.79
N ILE A 42 9.05 0.98 -7.68
CA ILE A 42 7.98 1.95 -8.00
C ILE A 42 7.37 1.59 -9.36
N PRO A 43 6.03 1.64 -9.53
CA PRO A 43 5.40 1.31 -10.80
C PRO A 43 5.65 2.39 -11.86
N ALA A 44 5.90 1.95 -13.10
CA ALA A 44 6.04 2.85 -14.24
C ALA A 44 4.68 3.42 -14.71
N ASP A 45 3.64 2.60 -14.73
CA ASP A 45 2.27 3.00 -15.05
C ASP A 45 1.41 3.10 -13.77
N ARG A 46 0.64 4.17 -13.68
CA ARG A 46 -0.14 4.60 -12.51
C ARG A 46 -1.55 5.04 -12.91
N LYS A 47 -2.05 4.61 -14.06
CA LYS A 47 -3.41 4.89 -14.54
C LYS A 47 -4.46 4.18 -13.68
N ASP A 48 -4.18 2.93 -13.31
CA ASP A 48 -5.08 2.10 -12.54
C ASP A 48 -4.91 2.29 -11.04
N ARG A 49 -5.75 1.64 -10.24
CA ARG A 49 -5.59 1.65 -8.77
C ARG A 49 -4.34 0.88 -8.36
N GLY A 50 -3.72 1.31 -7.28
CA GLY A 50 -2.51 0.66 -6.82
C GLY A 50 -2.05 1.19 -5.47
N ALA A 51 -0.97 0.60 -4.99
CA ALA A 51 -0.20 1.15 -3.91
C ALA A 51 1.29 0.88 -4.07
N VAL A 52 2.10 1.75 -3.51
CA VAL A 52 3.53 1.51 -3.23
C VAL A 52 3.72 1.59 -1.73
N PHE A 53 4.44 0.65 -1.17
CA PHE A 53 4.62 0.53 0.26
C PHE A 53 6.04 0.12 0.62
N GLY A 54 6.42 0.48 1.83
CA GLY A 54 7.66 0.10 2.48
C GLY A 54 7.45 -0.01 3.98
N PRO A 55 8.51 -0.27 4.76
CA PRO A 55 8.38 -0.57 6.18
C PRO A 55 7.72 0.51 7.03
N ARG A 56 7.73 1.77 6.58
CA ARG A 56 7.21 2.94 7.32
C ARG A 56 5.85 3.42 6.81
N GLY A 57 5.43 2.99 5.64
CA GLY A 57 4.35 3.67 4.94
C GLY A 57 3.76 2.93 3.74
N GLU A 58 2.58 3.37 3.34
CA GLU A 58 1.92 3.02 2.08
C GLU A 58 1.39 4.30 1.45
N LEU A 59 1.68 4.50 0.17
CA LEU A 59 0.93 5.41 -0.68
C LEU A 59 -0.01 4.57 -1.54
N ARG A 60 -1.31 4.78 -1.42
CA ARG A 60 -2.32 4.14 -2.26
C ARG A 60 -3.09 5.14 -3.08
N TRP A 61 -3.50 4.75 -4.27
CA TRP A 61 -4.24 5.61 -5.19
C TRP A 61 -5.32 4.85 -5.93
N TRP A 62 -6.30 5.60 -6.42
CA TRP A 62 -7.39 5.09 -7.24
C TRP A 62 -7.89 6.18 -8.19
N PRO A 63 -8.45 5.78 -9.35
CA PRO A 63 -9.09 6.73 -10.26
C PRO A 63 -10.39 7.27 -9.64
N GLU A 64 -10.62 8.58 -9.77
CA GLU A 64 -11.87 9.26 -9.44
C GLU A 64 -12.22 10.23 -10.58
N GLY A 65 -13.07 9.77 -11.50
CA GLY A 65 -13.38 10.52 -12.72
C GLY A 65 -12.15 10.70 -13.60
N HIS A 66 -11.77 11.96 -13.87
CA HIS A 66 -10.56 12.32 -14.63
C HIS A 66 -9.32 12.56 -13.76
N GLN A 67 -9.46 12.46 -12.43
CA GLN A 67 -8.38 12.69 -11.47
C GLN A 67 -7.96 11.39 -10.79
N ARG A 68 -6.82 11.43 -10.09
CA ARG A 68 -6.37 10.33 -9.23
C ARG A 68 -6.35 10.81 -7.79
N ARG A 69 -7.11 10.15 -6.93
CA ARG A 69 -7.01 10.35 -5.50
C ARG A 69 -5.88 9.50 -4.96
N ALA A 70 -5.17 10.03 -3.98
CA ALA A 70 -4.19 9.26 -3.24
C ALA A 70 -4.26 9.54 -1.74
N LEU A 71 -3.91 8.51 -0.97
CA LEU A 71 -3.71 8.59 0.47
C LEU A 71 -2.30 8.11 0.79
N LEU A 72 -1.63 8.85 1.66
CA LEU A 72 -0.39 8.44 2.30
C LEU A 72 -0.71 8.00 3.73
N LEU A 73 -0.44 6.73 4.03
CA LEU A 73 -0.61 6.10 5.33
C LEU A 73 0.78 5.83 5.93
N THR A 74 1.12 6.49 7.03
CA THR A 74 2.46 6.37 7.67
C THR A 74 2.32 6.17 9.18
N ASP A 75 3.38 5.65 9.80
CA ASP A 75 3.53 5.61 11.26
C ASP A 75 4.30 6.82 11.82
N GLN A 76 4.90 7.64 10.94
CA GLN A 76 5.57 8.91 11.26
C GLN A 76 4.79 10.11 10.70
N PRO A 77 4.84 11.28 11.35
CA PRO A 77 4.26 12.50 10.78
C PRO A 77 4.96 12.89 9.47
N ALA A 78 4.20 13.47 8.55
CA ALA A 78 4.70 14.05 7.31
C ALA A 78 4.38 15.55 7.31
N GLU A 79 5.40 16.36 7.07
CA GLU A 79 5.24 17.82 7.02
C GLU A 79 4.61 18.26 5.70
N ASN A 80 3.94 19.42 5.70
CA ASN A 80 3.37 20.06 4.51
C ASN A 80 2.30 19.24 3.75
N LEU A 81 1.77 18.17 4.36
CA LEU A 81 0.65 17.40 3.82
C LEU A 81 -0.62 17.65 4.63
N ARG A 82 -1.77 17.62 3.96
CA ARG A 82 -3.08 17.83 4.60
C ARG A 82 -3.52 16.55 5.33
N PRO A 83 -3.58 16.53 6.66
CA PRO A 83 -4.02 15.35 7.40
C PRO A 83 -5.51 15.10 7.19
N VAL A 84 -5.89 13.83 7.10
CA VAL A 84 -7.29 13.41 7.15
C VAL A 84 -7.76 13.46 8.59
N GLY A 85 -8.81 14.24 8.88
CA GLY A 85 -9.29 14.43 10.25
C GLY A 85 -9.79 13.15 10.93
N GLY A 86 -9.82 13.16 12.26
CA GLY A 86 -10.15 12.03 13.13
C GLY A 86 -8.96 11.56 13.95
N ASP A 87 -9.23 10.74 14.96
CA ASP A 87 -8.17 10.08 15.73
C ASP A 87 -7.73 8.80 15.02
N TRP A 88 -6.44 8.72 14.70
CA TRP A 88 -5.87 7.61 13.92
C TRP A 88 -4.93 6.79 14.79
N THR A 89 -5.24 5.51 14.90
CA THR A 89 -4.38 4.52 15.56
C THR A 89 -4.05 3.39 14.60
N ILE A 90 -2.95 2.72 14.86
CA ILE A 90 -2.50 1.56 14.08
C ILE A 90 -2.14 0.38 14.98
N GLU A 91 -2.35 -0.80 14.42
CA GLU A 91 -2.06 -2.10 15.01
C GLU A 91 -1.24 -2.94 14.02
N PRO A 92 0.02 -3.29 14.35
CA PRO A 92 0.83 -4.15 13.52
C PRO A 92 0.35 -5.60 13.58
N GLU A 93 0.22 -6.22 12.42
CA GLU A 93 -0.19 -7.61 12.25
C GLU A 93 0.69 -8.30 11.19
N GLU A 94 0.72 -9.62 11.25
CA GLU A 94 1.31 -10.46 10.21
C GLU A 94 0.23 -11.38 9.65
N VAL A 95 0.04 -11.34 8.33
CA VAL A 95 -0.97 -12.15 7.65
C VAL A 95 -0.31 -13.12 6.68
N GLU A 96 -0.86 -14.32 6.58
CA GLU A 96 -0.48 -15.28 5.55
C GLU A 96 -1.05 -14.84 4.20
N LEU A 97 -0.20 -14.86 3.17
CA LEU A 97 -0.65 -14.68 1.80
C LEU A 97 -1.18 -15.99 1.24
N GLN A 98 -2.04 -15.86 0.24
CA GLN A 98 -2.61 -16.99 -0.46
C GLN A 98 -1.51 -17.91 -1.01
N ASN A 99 -1.57 -19.19 -0.65
CA ASN A 99 -0.72 -20.19 -1.28
C ASN A 99 -1.07 -20.31 -2.76
N LEU A 100 -0.12 -19.98 -3.64
CA LEU A 100 -0.31 -19.98 -5.10
C LEU A 100 -0.30 -21.40 -5.71
N GLU A 101 -0.02 -22.42 -4.91
CA GLU A 101 -0.14 -23.83 -5.33
C GLU A 101 -1.54 -24.41 -5.09
N GLU A 102 -2.42 -23.68 -4.38
CA GLU A 102 -3.78 -24.14 -4.11
C GLU A 102 -4.59 -24.22 -5.41
N PRO A 103 -5.14 -25.40 -5.79
CA PRO A 103 -5.83 -25.57 -7.07
C PRO A 103 -7.02 -24.64 -7.30
N ARG A 104 -7.58 -24.10 -6.20
CA ARG A 104 -8.75 -23.21 -6.21
C ARG A 104 -8.40 -21.74 -6.47
N VAL A 105 -7.12 -21.39 -6.47
CA VAL A 105 -6.66 -20.01 -6.64
C VAL A 105 -5.68 -19.95 -7.80
N LYS A 106 -6.04 -19.15 -8.81
CA LYS A 106 -5.25 -19.01 -10.04
C LYS A 106 -5.05 -17.54 -10.40
N PRO A 107 -4.23 -16.81 -9.62
CA PRO A 107 -3.90 -15.43 -9.96
C PRO A 107 -3.07 -15.37 -11.24
N ASN A 108 -2.94 -14.19 -11.82
CA ASN A 108 -2.20 -13.92 -13.06
C ASN A 108 -0.66 -13.92 -12.88
N PHE A 109 -0.15 -14.44 -11.76
CA PHE A 109 1.27 -14.55 -11.45
C PHE A 109 1.58 -15.86 -10.72
N GLU A 110 2.78 -16.38 -10.95
CA GLU A 110 3.18 -17.71 -10.43
C GLU A 110 3.89 -17.66 -9.08
N VAL A 111 4.57 -16.54 -8.78
CA VAL A 111 5.33 -16.34 -7.54
C VAL A 111 5.14 -14.92 -7.03
N TYR A 112 5.25 -14.75 -5.72
CA TYR A 112 5.37 -13.43 -5.11
C TYR A 112 6.74 -12.79 -5.42
N PRO A 113 6.89 -11.46 -5.29
CA PRO A 113 8.13 -10.75 -5.60
C PRO A 113 9.43 -11.27 -4.95
N HIS A 114 9.34 -12.00 -3.84
CA HIS A 114 10.48 -12.63 -3.16
C HIS A 114 10.83 -14.03 -3.72
N GLY A 115 10.13 -14.50 -4.75
CA GLY A 115 10.41 -15.74 -5.48
C GLY A 115 9.67 -16.98 -4.97
N SER A 116 8.91 -16.88 -3.87
CA SER A 116 8.14 -18.00 -3.32
C SER A 116 6.67 -17.96 -3.74
N LYS A 117 6.04 -19.14 -3.75
CA LYS A 117 4.58 -19.32 -3.95
C LYS A 117 3.75 -19.18 -2.67
N LYS A 118 4.43 -19.11 -1.52
CA LYS A 118 3.86 -18.83 -0.20
C LYS A 118 4.57 -17.60 0.34
N GLY A 119 3.87 -16.75 1.07
CA GLY A 119 4.45 -15.57 1.65
C GLY A 119 3.70 -15.10 2.88
N HIS A 120 4.32 -14.22 3.63
CA HIS A 120 3.68 -13.48 4.71
C HIS A 120 3.75 -11.99 4.40
N LEU A 121 2.77 -11.25 4.87
CA LEU A 121 2.72 -9.82 4.74
C LEU A 121 2.61 -9.20 6.13
N LYS A 122 3.61 -8.42 6.51
CA LYS A 122 3.43 -7.48 7.61
C LYS A 122 2.51 -6.37 7.15
N VAL A 123 1.49 -6.08 7.95
CA VAL A 123 0.53 -5.01 7.70
C VAL A 123 0.34 -4.18 8.95
N HIS A 124 -0.05 -2.92 8.80
CA HIS A 124 -0.62 -2.14 9.87
C HIS A 124 -2.11 -1.95 9.59
N ILE A 125 -2.97 -2.34 10.53
CA ILE A 125 -4.41 -2.03 10.48
C ILE A 125 -4.59 -0.63 11.02
N TYR A 126 -5.18 0.26 10.21
CA TYR A 126 -5.50 1.63 10.60
C TYR A 126 -6.94 1.73 11.08
N TYR A 127 -7.09 2.31 12.26
CA TYR A 127 -8.37 2.62 12.86
C TYR A 127 -8.61 4.13 12.86
N ARG A 128 -9.83 4.55 12.51
CA ARG A 128 -10.29 5.93 12.64
C ARG A 128 -11.35 5.98 13.73
N ASN A 129 -11.10 6.70 14.81
CA ASN A 129 -11.97 6.77 15.98
C ASN A 129 -12.37 5.35 16.49
N GLY A 130 -11.41 4.41 16.49
CA GLY A 130 -11.63 3.02 16.91
C GLY A 130 -12.24 2.08 15.87
N VAL A 131 -12.61 2.55 14.68
CA VAL A 131 -13.17 1.70 13.60
C VAL A 131 -12.07 1.33 12.59
N PRO A 132 -11.86 0.04 12.26
CA PRO A 132 -10.86 -0.35 11.26
C PRO A 132 -11.27 0.13 9.87
N VAL A 133 -10.37 0.83 9.18
CA VAL A 133 -10.64 1.43 7.86
C VAL A 133 -9.69 0.91 6.79
N PHE A 134 -8.41 0.74 7.12
CA PHE A 134 -7.42 0.30 6.13
C PHE A 134 -6.54 -0.82 6.66
N ILE A 135 -6.20 -1.75 5.77
CA ILE A 135 -5.07 -2.67 5.94
C ILE A 135 -3.96 -2.12 5.06
N SER A 136 -2.85 -1.74 5.68
CA SER A 136 -1.72 -1.08 5.02
C SER A 136 -0.50 -2.01 4.99
N PRO A 137 -0.09 -2.52 3.81
CA PRO A 137 1.09 -3.36 3.68
C PRO A 137 2.37 -2.64 4.10
N ARG A 138 3.31 -3.39 4.70
CA ARG A 138 4.62 -2.87 5.16
C ARG A 138 5.81 -3.63 4.60
N GLN A 139 5.71 -4.95 4.62
CA GLN A 139 6.84 -5.79 4.22
C GLN A 139 6.32 -7.14 3.76
N LEU A 140 6.75 -7.53 2.57
CA LEU A 140 6.55 -8.86 2.02
C LEU A 140 7.70 -9.77 2.44
N LYS A 141 7.39 -10.99 2.90
CA LYS A 141 8.35 -12.00 3.35
C LYS A 141 8.10 -13.36 2.72
#